data_AF-A0A0F8YFA6-F1
#
_entry.id   AF-A0A0F8YFA6-F1
#
_cell.length_a   1.000
_cell.length_b   1.000
_cell.length_c   1.000
_cell.angle_alpha   90.00
_cell.angle_beta   90.00
_cell.angle_gamma   90.00
#
_symmetry.space_group_name_H-M   'P 1'
#
loop_
_entity.id
_entity.type
_entity.pdbx_description
1 polymer ?
#
loop_
_entity_poly.entity_id
_entity_poly.type
_entity_poly.pdbx_seq_one_letter_code
_entity_poly.pdbx_strand_id
1 'polypeptide(L)'
;LTRGDGCLSNVRGSYNTVSRNLAYQSFMLFCRLGIIPSMSYNKNPTGIGPGDHYRYIMDIRAKSLDNFKELYQNCKLSKTKDAKRSNSDYVFLTIKNITSKIVKSHDVYNFEVEKDNSYVTSFAAHNCEFIDRSPLRQNYSFVAMPTIDGEPQRDLWLDMYKRCDGILTYSEYGMNLLKRTGRPGTNLITIASPGADIEVFKPPEDKKAHKKRLGIDPESIIVGTVMRNQKRKLYRDLIEAFSMWVYKAKSKGHTDLVRKTFLYLHTSYPDVGYDIASAIKDFKVANKVIMTYLCAKCGTAFPARFSGSTMNCIKCSQMTAHPPNASHQCPRHILADIMKCFDL
;
A
#
# COMPACT_ATOMS: atom_id res chain seq x y z
N LEU A 1 -14.43 33.70 12.85
CA LEU A 1 -14.18 33.97 11.41
C LEU A 1 -15.14 35.02 10.87
N THR A 2 -16.45 34.75 10.85
CA THR A 2 -17.45 35.66 10.26
C THR A 2 -17.72 36.96 11.03
N ARG A 3 -17.51 36.99 12.36
CA ARG A 3 -17.62 38.21 13.19
C ARG A 3 -16.38 39.12 13.17
N GLY A 4 -15.25 38.62 12.64
CA GLY A 4 -14.00 39.38 12.52
C GLY A 4 -13.80 39.85 11.08
N ASP A 5 -13.15 39.01 10.27
CA ASP A 5 -12.79 39.31 8.87
C ASP A 5 -13.86 38.90 7.85
N GLY A 6 -15.04 38.49 8.31
CA GLY A 6 -16.15 38.10 7.45
C GLY A 6 -17.17 39.21 7.25
N CYS A 7 -17.85 39.17 6.11
CA CYS A 7 -18.99 40.04 5.83
C CYS A 7 -20.24 39.17 5.69
N LEU A 8 -21.26 39.48 6.48
CA LEU A 8 -22.55 38.79 6.46
C LEU A 8 -23.62 39.72 5.91
N SER A 9 -24.39 39.22 4.94
CA SER A 9 -25.58 39.86 4.40
C SER A 9 -26.77 38.92 4.51
N ASN A 10 -27.98 39.44 4.31
CA ASN A 10 -29.25 38.68 4.31
C ASN A 10 -29.29 37.51 3.29
N VAL A 11 -28.35 37.45 2.34
CA VAL A 11 -28.32 36.44 1.27
C VAL A 11 -27.02 35.64 1.20
N ARG A 12 -25.94 36.14 1.82
CA ARG A 12 -24.58 35.63 1.65
C ARG A 12 -23.72 35.94 2.86
N GLY A 13 -23.05 34.92 3.39
CA GLY A 13 -21.89 35.08 4.25
C GLY A 13 -20.63 34.98 3.39
N SER A 14 -19.65 35.84 3.64
CA SER A 14 -18.37 35.81 2.97
C SER A 14 -17.23 35.92 3.98
N TYR A 15 -16.14 35.22 3.71
CA TYR A 15 -14.92 35.28 4.50
C TYR A 15 -13.73 35.33 3.53
N ASN A 16 -12.78 36.21 3.80
CA ASN A 16 -11.62 36.41 2.95
C ASN A 16 -10.35 36.14 3.72
N THR A 17 -9.36 35.53 3.07
CA THR A 17 -8.02 35.39 3.65
C THR A 17 -6.96 35.37 2.55
N VAL A 18 -5.75 35.79 2.90
CA VAL A 18 -4.55 35.65 2.05
C VAL A 18 -3.79 34.35 2.35
N SER A 19 -4.12 33.67 3.46
CA SER A 19 -3.48 32.42 3.84
C SER A 19 -4.17 31.23 3.19
N ARG A 20 -3.42 30.52 2.33
CA ARG A 20 -3.88 29.27 1.70
C ARG A 20 -4.31 28.25 2.76
N ASN A 21 -3.48 28.01 3.77
CA ASN A 21 -3.76 27.01 4.80
C ASN A 21 -5.05 27.32 5.57
N LEU A 22 -5.22 28.59 5.96
CA LEU A 22 -6.41 29.02 6.68
C LEU A 22 -7.68 28.90 5.82
N ALA A 23 -7.59 29.18 4.52
CA ALA A 23 -8.70 29.01 3.58
C ALA A 23 -9.16 27.53 3.52
N TYR A 24 -8.24 26.60 3.30
CA TYR A 24 -8.56 25.16 3.22
C TYR A 24 -9.06 24.59 4.55
N GLN A 25 -8.44 24.95 5.68
CA GLN A 25 -8.88 24.50 7.00
C GLN A 25 -10.28 25.00 7.32
N SER A 26 -10.56 26.28 7.02
CA SER A 26 -11.88 26.86 7.25
C SER A 26 -12.94 26.24 6.33
N PHE A 27 -12.59 25.95 5.06
CA PHE A 27 -13.46 25.21 4.14
C PHE A 27 -13.85 23.84 4.70
N MET A 28 -12.85 23.06 5.15
CA MET A 28 -13.08 21.74 5.75
C MET A 28 -13.91 21.82 7.04
N LEU A 29 -13.66 22.83 7.88
CA LEU A 29 -14.42 23.07 9.09
C LEU A 29 -15.90 23.34 8.76
N PHE A 30 -16.18 24.22 7.79
CA PHE A 30 -17.56 24.48 7.38
C PHE A 30 -18.23 23.22 6.82
N CYS A 31 -17.54 22.43 5.98
CA CYS A 31 -18.09 21.18 5.48
C CYS A 31 -18.40 20.17 6.60
N ARG A 32 -17.56 20.06 7.63
CA ARG A 32 -17.83 19.23 8.81
C ARG A 32 -19.02 19.69 9.63
N LEU A 33 -19.25 21.00 9.63
CA LEU A 33 -20.44 21.59 10.22
C LEU A 33 -21.65 21.47 9.28
N GLY A 34 -21.58 20.82 8.12
CA GLY A 34 -22.72 20.72 7.20
C GLY A 34 -23.06 22.04 6.48
N ILE A 35 -22.14 23.01 6.52
CA ILE A 35 -22.19 24.24 5.74
C ILE A 35 -21.40 23.99 4.46
N ILE A 36 -21.98 24.30 3.30
CA ILE A 36 -21.34 24.04 2.01
C ILE A 36 -20.82 25.34 1.40
N PRO A 37 -19.60 25.81 1.76
CA PRO A 37 -19.04 27.00 1.15
C PRO A 37 -18.65 26.76 -0.31
N SER A 38 -18.61 27.85 -1.07
CA SER A 38 -17.88 27.93 -2.34
C SER A 38 -16.60 28.69 -2.10
N MET A 39 -15.48 28.19 -2.62
CA MET A 39 -14.18 28.84 -2.50
C MET A 39 -13.72 29.26 -3.88
N SER A 40 -13.27 30.50 -3.99
CA SER A 40 -12.61 31.06 -5.17
C SER A 40 -11.31 31.73 -4.74
N TYR A 41 -10.43 31.98 -5.69
CA TYR A 41 -9.21 32.74 -5.46
C TYR A 41 -9.01 33.73 -6.60
N ASN A 42 -8.56 34.94 -6.25
CA ASN A 42 -8.19 35.97 -7.20
C ASN A 42 -6.72 36.31 -7.00
N LYS A 43 -5.98 36.49 -8.11
CA LYS A 43 -4.63 37.07 -8.06
C LYS A 43 -4.82 38.57 -7.86
N ASN A 44 -4.32 39.13 -6.76
CA ASN A 44 -4.37 40.58 -6.50
C ASN A 44 -3.35 41.26 -7.43
N PRO A 45 -3.79 42.13 -8.36
CA PRO A 45 -2.87 42.80 -9.28
C PRO A 45 -2.09 43.98 -8.63
N THR A 46 -2.47 44.42 -7.43
CA THR A 46 -2.00 45.68 -6.81
C THR A 46 -1.22 45.49 -5.50
N GLY A 47 -0.70 44.30 -5.21
CA GLY A 47 0.11 44.08 -4.01
C GLY A 47 1.48 44.77 -4.12
N ILE A 48 1.84 45.59 -3.13
CA ILE A 48 3.20 46.14 -2.99
C ILE A 48 4.05 45.07 -2.29
N GLY A 49 4.84 44.32 -3.07
CA GLY A 49 5.78 43.33 -2.56
C GLY A 49 6.17 42.26 -3.60
N PRO A 50 7.32 41.58 -3.45
CA PRO A 50 7.72 40.49 -4.35
C PRO A 50 6.96 39.21 -4.00
N GLY A 51 5.82 38.97 -4.66
CA GLY A 51 5.08 37.72 -4.55
C GLY A 51 3.73 37.71 -5.28
N ASP A 52 3.33 36.55 -5.78
CA ASP A 52 1.98 36.32 -6.29
C ASP A 52 0.98 36.33 -5.12
N HIS A 53 0.35 37.47 -4.87
CA HIS A 53 -0.62 37.62 -3.79
C HIS A 53 -1.99 37.05 -4.20
N TYR A 54 -2.32 35.85 -3.74
CA TYR A 54 -3.65 35.28 -3.90
C TYR A 54 -4.58 35.69 -2.75
N ARG A 55 -5.77 36.19 -3.09
CA ARG A 55 -6.87 36.39 -2.14
C ARG A 55 -7.85 35.25 -2.29
N TYR A 56 -8.03 34.46 -1.23
CA TYR A 56 -9.03 33.40 -1.14
C TYR A 56 -10.33 33.96 -0.60
N ILE A 57 -11.42 33.67 -1.29
CA ILE A 57 -12.77 34.15 -1.00
C ILE A 57 -13.64 32.92 -0.77
N MET A 58 -14.20 32.81 0.42
CA MET A 58 -15.18 31.79 0.77
C MET A 58 -16.57 32.40 0.86
N ASP A 59 -17.49 31.86 0.09
CA ASP A 59 -18.87 32.32 -0.01
C ASP A 59 -19.84 31.24 0.41
N ILE A 60 -20.71 31.60 1.35
CA ILE A 60 -21.73 30.74 1.94
C ILE A 60 -23.09 31.31 1.56
N ARG A 61 -23.94 30.48 0.93
CA ARG A 61 -25.30 30.87 0.54
C ARG A 61 -26.33 30.53 1.63
N ALA A 62 -27.46 31.22 1.57
CA ALA A 62 -28.47 31.28 2.62
C ALA A 62 -29.03 29.93 3.11
N LYS A 63 -29.24 28.92 2.25
CA LYS A 63 -29.77 27.62 2.70
C LYS A 63 -28.79 26.84 3.58
N SER A 64 -27.48 26.92 3.31
CA SER A 64 -26.45 26.38 4.21
C SER A 64 -26.30 27.20 5.51
N LEU A 65 -26.67 28.49 5.50
CA LEU A 65 -26.68 29.34 6.70
C LEU A 65 -27.90 29.04 7.60
N ASP A 66 -29.01 28.57 7.03
CA ASP A 66 -30.22 28.21 7.77
C ASP A 66 -29.97 27.09 8.79
N ASN A 67 -29.06 26.15 8.49
CA ASN A 67 -28.66 25.07 9.40
C ASN A 67 -27.97 25.57 10.67
N PHE A 68 -27.54 26.84 10.72
CA PHE A 68 -26.78 27.44 11.83
C PHE A 68 -27.28 28.83 12.22
N LYS A 69 -28.59 29.08 12.15
CA LYS A 69 -29.22 30.36 12.55
C LYS A 69 -28.82 30.82 13.96
N GLU A 70 -28.59 29.89 14.87
CA GLU A 70 -28.19 30.20 16.25
C GLU A 70 -26.82 30.89 16.36
N LEU A 71 -25.91 30.64 15.41
CA LEU A 71 -24.60 31.30 15.38
C LEU A 71 -24.67 32.75 14.84
N TYR A 72 -25.75 33.07 14.11
CA TYR A 72 -25.93 34.31 13.37
C TYR A 72 -27.23 35.01 13.82
N GLN A 73 -27.17 35.69 14.96
CA GLN A 73 -28.29 36.50 15.45
C GLN A 73 -28.68 37.58 14.40
N ASN A 74 -29.98 37.65 14.08
CA ASN A 74 -30.68 38.76 13.39
C ASN A 74 -30.53 38.93 11.87
N CYS A 75 -30.10 37.93 11.09
CA CYS A 75 -30.18 38.02 9.61
C CYS A 75 -31.43 37.35 9.04
N LYS A 76 -32.28 38.10 8.31
CA LYS A 76 -33.38 37.55 7.51
C LYS A 76 -32.77 36.84 6.28
N LEU A 77 -32.64 35.52 6.34
CA LEU A 77 -32.03 34.71 5.26
C LEU A 77 -33.01 34.47 4.09
N SER A 78 -32.55 34.71 2.86
CA SER A 78 -33.30 34.46 1.61
C SER A 78 -33.45 32.96 1.28
N LYS A 79 -34.58 32.54 0.72
CA LYS A 79 -34.88 31.14 0.30
C LYS A 79 -34.12 30.68 -0.97
N THR A 80 -32.92 31.20 -1.23
CA THR A 80 -32.18 30.86 -2.46
C THR A 80 -31.60 29.44 -2.36
N LYS A 81 -31.81 28.60 -3.38
CA LYS A 81 -31.28 27.22 -3.41
C LYS A 81 -29.74 27.22 -3.29
N ASP A 82 -29.20 26.23 -2.59
CA ASP A 82 -27.76 25.98 -2.60
C ASP A 82 -27.28 25.73 -4.04
N ALA A 83 -26.11 26.26 -4.37
CA ALA A 83 -25.52 26.08 -5.70
C ALA A 83 -25.00 24.65 -5.91
N LYS A 84 -24.81 23.88 -4.84
CA LYS A 84 -24.25 22.53 -4.85
C LYS A 84 -25.28 21.53 -4.35
N ARG A 85 -25.30 20.34 -4.97
CA ARG A 85 -26.10 19.22 -4.48
C ARG A 85 -25.33 18.49 -3.39
N SER A 86 -26.03 17.96 -2.41
CA SER A 86 -25.46 17.10 -1.36
C SER A 86 -26.49 16.06 -0.90
N ASN A 87 -26.01 15.00 -0.26
CA ASN A 87 -26.82 14.10 0.56
C ASN A 87 -26.27 14.09 2.00
N SER A 88 -26.62 13.09 2.81
CA SER A 88 -26.13 12.93 4.19
C SER A 88 -24.62 12.89 4.30
N ASP A 89 -23.94 12.30 3.31
CA ASP A 89 -22.53 11.89 3.44
C ASP A 89 -21.61 12.60 2.44
N TYR A 90 -22.15 13.16 1.36
CA TYR A 90 -21.39 13.70 0.24
C TYR A 90 -21.88 15.07 -0.22
N VAL A 91 -20.91 15.91 -0.61
CA VAL A 91 -21.14 17.14 -1.38
C VAL A 91 -20.69 16.89 -2.81
N PHE A 92 -21.59 17.11 -3.77
CA PHE A 92 -21.30 16.94 -5.19
C PHE A 92 -20.71 18.23 -5.77
N LEU A 93 -19.49 18.14 -6.30
CA LEU A 93 -18.79 19.24 -6.95
C LEU A 93 -18.82 19.06 -8.47
N THR A 94 -19.16 20.12 -9.20
CA THR A 94 -19.09 20.12 -10.66
C THR A 94 -17.64 20.29 -11.11
N ILE A 95 -17.17 19.40 -11.99
CA ILE A 95 -15.86 19.54 -12.63
C ILE A 95 -15.94 20.70 -13.64
N LYS A 96 -15.09 21.72 -13.46
CA LYS A 96 -15.04 22.89 -14.36
C LYS A 96 -14.05 22.72 -15.51
N ASN A 97 -12.93 22.06 -15.26
CA ASN A 97 -11.85 21.85 -16.22
C ASN A 97 -11.05 20.60 -15.83
N ILE A 98 -10.51 19.90 -16.82
CA ILE A 98 -9.58 18.77 -16.68
C ILE A 98 -8.39 19.05 -17.58
N THR A 99 -7.18 18.95 -17.02
CA THR A 99 -5.93 19.17 -17.77
C THR A 99 -5.05 17.92 -17.64
N SER A 100 -4.34 17.58 -18.72
CA SER A 100 -3.37 16.48 -18.74
C SER A 100 -1.96 17.05 -18.86
N LYS A 101 -1.02 16.45 -18.11
CA LYS A 101 0.40 16.82 -18.09
C LYS A 101 1.22 15.54 -18.02
N ILE A 102 2.28 15.44 -18.82
CA ILE A 102 3.31 14.43 -18.62
C ILE A 102 4.16 14.87 -17.43
N VAL A 103 4.12 14.09 -16.35
CA VAL A 103 4.95 14.33 -15.15
C VAL A 103 6.13 13.38 -15.20
N LYS A 104 7.31 13.88 -15.55
CA LYS A 104 8.57 13.13 -15.41
C LYS A 104 9.11 13.35 -13.99
N SER A 105 9.48 12.27 -13.30
CA SER A 105 10.19 12.30 -12.00
C SER A 105 9.39 12.91 -10.84
N HIS A 106 8.19 12.41 -10.54
CA HIS A 106 7.50 12.68 -9.28
C HIS A 106 7.02 11.36 -8.68
N ASP A 107 7.19 11.20 -7.37
CA ASP A 107 6.62 10.07 -6.65
C ASP A 107 5.11 10.23 -6.54
N VAL A 108 4.38 9.16 -6.88
CA VAL A 108 2.92 9.09 -6.76
C VAL A 108 2.59 8.20 -5.57
N TYR A 109 1.81 8.73 -4.63
CA TYR A 109 1.41 8.02 -3.42
C TYR A 109 -0.05 7.56 -3.51
N ASN A 110 -0.35 6.41 -2.90
CA ASN A 110 -1.71 5.90 -2.73
C ASN A 110 -1.88 5.37 -1.29
N PHE A 111 -3.11 5.36 -0.79
CA PHE A 111 -3.45 4.72 0.49
C PHE A 111 -4.25 3.44 0.25
N GLU A 112 -3.89 2.39 0.98
CA GLU A 112 -4.74 1.20 1.14
C GLU A 112 -5.55 1.34 2.43
N VAL A 113 -6.88 1.23 2.31
CA VAL A 113 -7.82 1.37 3.41
C VAL A 113 -8.67 0.11 3.51
N GLU A 114 -8.73 -0.48 4.70
CA GLU A 114 -9.20 -1.85 4.93
C GLU A 114 -10.70 -2.09 4.61
N LYS A 115 -11.56 -1.10 4.87
CA LYS A 115 -13.02 -1.25 4.72
C LYS A 115 -13.52 -0.82 3.35
N ASP A 116 -13.56 0.49 3.13
CA ASP A 116 -14.33 1.07 2.02
C ASP A 116 -13.46 1.32 0.79
N ASN A 117 -12.17 0.96 0.88
CA ASN A 117 -11.20 1.14 -0.19
C ASN A 117 -11.15 2.60 -0.72
N SER A 118 -11.67 3.54 0.08
CA SER A 118 -11.85 4.96 -0.26
C SER A 118 -11.39 5.83 0.90
N TYR A 119 -10.79 6.97 0.57
CA TYR A 119 -10.26 7.93 1.53
C TYR A 119 -10.51 9.36 1.06
N VAL A 120 -10.54 10.31 2.00
CA VAL A 120 -10.78 11.72 1.71
C VAL A 120 -9.44 12.46 1.61
N THR A 121 -9.21 13.13 0.49
CA THR A 121 -8.12 14.11 0.31
C THR A 121 -8.72 15.52 0.21
N SER A 122 -8.51 16.22 -0.91
CA SER A 122 -9.31 17.39 -1.30
C SER A 122 -10.70 17.01 -1.83
N PHE A 123 -10.88 15.74 -2.19
CA PHE A 123 -12.15 15.10 -2.59
C PHE A 123 -12.09 13.62 -2.18
N ALA A 124 -13.23 12.92 -2.24
CA ALA A 124 -13.28 11.47 -1.99
C ALA A 124 -12.59 10.71 -3.14
N ALA A 125 -11.59 9.89 -2.81
CA ALA A 125 -10.78 9.10 -3.74
C ALA A 125 -10.87 7.61 -3.38
N HIS A 126 -10.89 6.72 -4.38
CA HIS A 126 -10.87 5.26 -4.18
C HIS A 126 -9.51 4.69 -4.59
N ASN A 127 -9.08 3.62 -3.94
CA ASN A 127 -7.80 2.96 -4.21
C ASN A 127 -7.71 2.17 -5.53
N CYS A 128 -8.81 1.94 -6.29
CA CYS A 128 -8.82 1.30 -7.63
C CYS A 128 -10.20 1.33 -8.37
N GLU A 129 -11.34 1.26 -7.68
CA GLU A 129 -12.68 1.15 -8.32
C GLU A 129 -13.08 2.39 -9.14
N PHE A 130 -12.55 3.57 -8.78
CA PHE A 130 -12.83 4.80 -9.51
C PHE A 130 -12.43 4.73 -10.99
N ILE A 131 -11.47 3.86 -11.36
CA ILE A 131 -11.03 3.71 -12.75
C ILE A 131 -12.11 2.99 -13.56
N ASP A 132 -12.80 2.01 -12.99
CA ASP A 132 -13.90 1.33 -13.66
C ASP A 132 -15.16 2.22 -13.69
N ARG A 133 -15.47 2.89 -12.58
CA ARG A 133 -16.68 3.71 -12.42
C ARG A 133 -16.50 5.19 -12.79
N SER A 134 -15.39 5.55 -13.43
CA SER A 134 -15.10 6.93 -13.79
C SER A 134 -16.17 7.47 -14.75
N PRO A 135 -16.68 8.70 -14.56
CA PRO A 135 -17.49 9.38 -15.59
C PRO A 135 -16.75 9.55 -16.93
N LEU A 136 -15.43 9.38 -16.94
CA LEU A 136 -14.58 9.43 -18.13
C LEU A 136 -14.26 8.05 -18.69
N ARG A 137 -14.88 6.96 -18.19
CA ARG A 137 -14.56 5.57 -18.58
C ARG A 137 -14.63 5.33 -20.10
N GLN A 138 -15.49 6.07 -20.80
CA GLN A 138 -15.62 6.05 -22.26
C GLN A 138 -14.43 6.67 -23.02
N ASN A 139 -13.54 7.41 -22.33
CA ASN A 139 -12.43 8.15 -22.95
C ASN A 139 -11.08 7.43 -22.86
N TYR A 140 -11.04 6.22 -22.27
CA TYR A 140 -9.81 5.44 -22.17
C TYR A 140 -10.10 3.94 -22.13
N SER A 141 -9.08 3.14 -22.50
CA SER A 141 -9.11 1.70 -22.30
C SER A 141 -8.63 1.34 -20.90
N PHE A 142 -9.37 0.48 -20.21
CA PHE A 142 -9.00 -0.06 -18.92
C PHE A 142 -8.56 -1.52 -19.04
N VAL A 143 -7.25 -1.72 -19.05
CA VAL A 143 -6.63 -3.05 -18.92
C VAL A 143 -6.20 -3.24 -17.48
N ALA A 144 -6.68 -4.30 -16.83
CA ALA A 144 -6.35 -4.58 -15.44
C ALA A 144 -5.47 -5.84 -15.32
N MET A 145 -4.53 -5.80 -14.38
CA MET A 145 -3.72 -6.95 -14.00
C MET A 145 -3.97 -7.30 -12.53
N PRO A 146 -5.08 -7.99 -12.20
CA PRO A 146 -5.44 -8.28 -10.81
C PRO A 146 -4.61 -9.41 -10.20
N THR A 147 -4.25 -9.27 -8.92
CA THR A 147 -3.54 -10.29 -8.14
C THR A 147 -4.51 -11.39 -7.70
N ILE A 148 -4.50 -12.52 -8.41
CA ILE A 148 -5.42 -13.65 -8.19
C ILE A 148 -4.64 -14.80 -7.56
N ASP A 149 -4.68 -14.84 -6.23
CA ASP A 149 -3.85 -15.74 -5.42
C ASP A 149 -4.69 -16.75 -4.61
N GLY A 150 -5.98 -16.89 -4.88
CA GLY A 150 -6.86 -17.84 -4.18
C GLY A 150 -8.32 -17.80 -4.63
N GLU A 151 -9.14 -18.69 -4.08
CA GLU A 151 -10.59 -18.77 -4.33
C GLU A 151 -11.38 -18.87 -3.01
N PRO A 152 -12.65 -18.40 -2.95
CA PRO A 152 -13.40 -17.73 -4.00
C PRO A 152 -12.98 -16.27 -4.23
N GLN A 153 -13.19 -15.78 -5.45
CA GLN A 153 -13.05 -14.35 -5.79
C GLN A 153 -14.29 -13.58 -5.30
N ARG A 154 -14.11 -12.31 -4.90
CA ARG A 154 -15.25 -11.46 -4.52
C ARG A 154 -16.08 -11.11 -5.76
N ASP A 155 -17.41 -11.14 -5.65
CA ASP A 155 -18.32 -10.80 -6.75
C ASP A 155 -18.05 -9.43 -7.36
N LEU A 156 -17.80 -8.42 -6.52
CA LEU A 156 -17.45 -7.07 -6.95
C LEU A 156 -16.23 -7.04 -7.89
N TRP A 157 -15.23 -7.88 -7.64
CA TRP A 157 -14.06 -7.98 -8.48
C TRP A 157 -14.38 -8.64 -9.81
N LEU A 158 -15.17 -9.73 -9.79
CA LEU A 158 -15.60 -10.42 -11.01
C LEU A 158 -16.43 -9.49 -11.91
N ASP A 159 -17.28 -8.65 -11.33
CA ASP A 159 -18.06 -7.66 -12.07
C ASP A 159 -17.18 -6.55 -12.66
N MET A 160 -16.17 -6.09 -11.94
CA MET A 160 -15.18 -5.15 -12.46
C MET A 160 -14.37 -5.78 -13.61
N TYR A 161 -13.91 -7.02 -13.44
CA TYR A 161 -13.11 -7.71 -14.46
C TYR A 161 -13.87 -7.86 -15.78
N LYS A 162 -15.19 -8.08 -15.71
CA LYS A 162 -16.05 -8.10 -16.89
C LYS A 162 -16.11 -6.76 -17.63
N ARG A 163 -16.01 -5.64 -16.91
CA ARG A 163 -16.06 -4.29 -17.48
C ARG A 163 -14.69 -3.78 -17.95
N CYS A 164 -13.61 -4.47 -17.62
CA CYS A 164 -12.29 -4.16 -18.17
C CYS A 164 -12.25 -4.49 -19.67
N ASP A 165 -11.56 -3.65 -20.43
CA ASP A 165 -11.30 -3.88 -21.85
C ASP A 165 -10.31 -5.02 -22.08
N GLY A 166 -9.53 -5.36 -21.04
CA GLY A 166 -8.69 -6.55 -21.02
C GLY A 166 -8.22 -6.90 -19.61
N ILE A 167 -8.05 -8.18 -19.36
CA ILE A 167 -7.46 -8.71 -18.14
C ILE A 167 -6.17 -9.44 -18.46
N LEU A 168 -5.10 -9.04 -17.79
CA LEU A 168 -3.82 -9.74 -17.76
C LEU A 168 -3.71 -10.45 -16.42
N THR A 169 -3.39 -11.74 -16.39
CA THR A 169 -3.20 -12.43 -15.11
C THR A 169 -1.72 -12.59 -14.79
N TYR A 170 -1.36 -12.58 -13.50
CA TYR A 170 0.03 -12.80 -13.07
C TYR A 170 0.50 -14.23 -13.34
N SER A 171 -0.41 -15.20 -13.30
CA SER A 171 -0.11 -16.62 -13.29
C SER A 171 -1.13 -17.42 -14.09
N GLU A 172 -0.73 -18.64 -14.46
CA GLU A 172 -1.62 -19.66 -15.01
C GLU A 172 -2.76 -20.00 -14.05
N TYR A 173 -2.49 -20.04 -12.74
CA TYR A 173 -3.51 -20.26 -11.72
C TYR A 173 -4.63 -19.21 -11.83
N GLY A 174 -4.29 -17.92 -11.86
CA GLY A 174 -5.26 -16.85 -11.97
C GLY A 174 -6.05 -16.90 -13.29
N MET A 175 -5.36 -17.21 -14.40
CA MET A 175 -5.99 -17.39 -15.72
C MET A 175 -7.02 -18.52 -15.69
N ASN A 176 -6.63 -19.69 -15.19
CA ASN A 176 -7.49 -20.88 -15.14
C ASN A 176 -8.66 -20.68 -14.17
N LEU A 177 -8.44 -20.00 -13.04
CA LEU A 177 -9.51 -19.66 -12.11
C LEU A 177 -10.54 -18.72 -12.75
N LEU A 178 -10.11 -17.66 -13.44
CA LEU A 178 -11.05 -16.74 -14.10
C LEU A 178 -11.74 -17.36 -15.31
N LYS A 179 -11.10 -18.28 -16.04
CA LYS A 179 -11.79 -19.05 -17.09
C LYS A 179 -12.96 -19.85 -16.53
N ARG A 180 -12.85 -20.34 -15.29
CA ARG A 180 -13.88 -21.13 -14.61
C ARG A 180 -14.92 -20.29 -13.88
N THR A 181 -14.49 -19.22 -13.20
CA THR A 181 -15.32 -18.46 -12.24
C THR A 181 -15.63 -17.03 -12.69
N GLY A 182 -14.97 -16.55 -13.76
CA GLY A 182 -15.21 -15.23 -14.33
C GLY A 182 -16.64 -15.07 -14.85
N ARG A 183 -17.15 -13.83 -14.84
CA ARG A 183 -18.47 -13.56 -15.41
C ARG A 183 -18.44 -13.78 -16.93
N PRO A 184 -19.53 -14.27 -17.54
CA PRO A 184 -19.64 -14.36 -18.99
C PRO A 184 -19.35 -13.01 -19.66
N GLY A 185 -18.44 -13.02 -20.64
CA GLY A 185 -17.97 -11.82 -21.34
C GLY A 185 -16.71 -11.16 -20.77
N THR A 186 -16.09 -11.73 -19.73
CA THR A 186 -14.78 -11.25 -19.23
C THR A 186 -13.70 -11.43 -20.29
N ASN A 187 -13.01 -10.35 -20.66
CA ASN A 187 -11.97 -10.38 -21.70
C ASN A 187 -10.59 -10.74 -21.11
N LEU A 188 -10.27 -12.03 -21.05
CA LEU A 188 -8.95 -12.52 -20.63
C LEU A 188 -7.98 -12.48 -21.80
N ILE A 189 -6.96 -11.61 -21.73
CA ILE A 189 -6.02 -11.39 -22.83
C ILE A 189 -4.89 -12.42 -22.81
N THR A 190 -4.09 -12.41 -21.75
CA THR A 190 -2.93 -13.30 -21.61
C THR A 190 -2.44 -13.33 -20.17
N ILE A 191 -1.47 -14.20 -19.91
CA ILE A 191 -0.70 -14.22 -18.68
C ILE A 191 0.47 -13.25 -18.86
N ALA A 192 0.51 -12.18 -18.07
CA ALA A 192 1.59 -11.20 -18.05
C ALA A 192 2.34 -11.33 -16.72
N SER A 193 3.11 -12.41 -16.57
CA SER A 193 3.88 -12.64 -15.35
C SER A 193 4.92 -11.53 -15.16
N PRO A 194 5.06 -11.00 -13.93
CA PRO A 194 6.09 -10.01 -13.64
C PRO A 194 7.47 -10.64 -13.84
N GLY A 195 8.35 -9.91 -14.54
CA GLY A 195 9.72 -10.34 -14.76
C GLY A 195 10.62 -10.08 -13.55
N ALA A 196 11.67 -10.89 -13.42
CA ALA A 196 12.80 -10.58 -12.55
C ALA A 196 13.88 -9.83 -13.35
N ASP A 197 14.68 -9.04 -12.64
CA ASP A 197 15.89 -8.43 -13.19
C ASP A 197 16.97 -9.51 -13.33
N ILE A 198 17.13 -10.03 -14.54
CA ILE A 198 17.97 -11.20 -14.85
C ILE A 198 19.47 -10.94 -14.69
N GLU A 199 19.89 -9.68 -14.66
CA GLU A 199 21.30 -9.33 -14.40
C GLU A 199 21.65 -9.50 -12.92
N VAL A 200 20.67 -9.23 -12.05
CA VAL A 200 20.81 -9.35 -10.59
C VAL A 200 20.43 -10.76 -10.12
N PHE A 201 19.28 -11.27 -10.55
CA PHE A 201 18.70 -12.53 -10.12
C PHE A 201 18.97 -13.64 -11.14
N LYS A 202 20.19 -14.16 -11.10
CA LYS A 202 20.62 -15.33 -11.88
C LYS A 202 21.19 -16.43 -10.98
N PRO A 203 21.10 -17.72 -11.39
CA PRO A 203 21.75 -18.81 -10.68
C PRO A 203 23.25 -18.54 -10.47
N PRO A 204 23.84 -18.99 -9.35
CA PRO A 204 25.29 -18.91 -9.17
C PRO A 204 25.99 -19.91 -10.11
N GLU A 205 27.20 -19.56 -10.56
CA GLU A 205 28.05 -20.48 -11.35
C GLU A 205 28.39 -21.75 -10.55
N ASP A 206 28.79 -21.56 -9.28
CA ASP A 206 29.00 -22.64 -8.32
C ASP A 206 28.22 -22.35 -7.05
N LYS A 207 27.14 -23.11 -6.83
CA LYS A 207 26.28 -22.97 -5.64
C LYS A 207 27.02 -23.34 -4.34
N LYS A 208 27.92 -24.34 -4.36
CA LYS A 208 28.67 -24.77 -3.18
C LYS A 208 29.65 -23.69 -2.74
N ALA A 209 30.42 -23.14 -3.69
CA ALA A 209 31.31 -22.01 -3.42
C ALA A 209 30.53 -20.77 -2.92
N HIS A 210 29.35 -20.52 -3.51
CA HIS A 210 28.49 -19.41 -3.11
C HIS A 210 27.95 -19.55 -1.68
N LYS A 211 27.45 -20.73 -1.30
CA LYS A 211 27.06 -21.05 0.08
C LYS A 211 28.22 -20.82 1.06
N LYS A 212 29.42 -21.32 0.72
CA LYS A 212 30.64 -21.14 1.54
C LYS A 212 30.94 -19.66 1.80
N ARG A 213 30.85 -18.81 0.77
CA ARG A 213 31.08 -17.35 0.90
C ARG A 213 30.11 -16.68 1.86
N LEU A 214 28.86 -17.15 1.93
CA LEU A 214 27.88 -16.62 2.89
C LEU A 214 27.98 -17.26 4.29
N GLY A 215 28.93 -18.16 4.52
CA GLY A 215 29.06 -18.89 5.78
C GLY A 215 28.02 -19.99 5.95
N ILE A 216 27.42 -20.47 4.86
CA ILE A 216 26.50 -21.62 4.83
C ILE A 216 27.29 -22.87 4.43
N ASP A 217 26.99 -24.00 5.08
CA ASP A 217 27.56 -25.31 4.72
C ASP A 217 27.29 -25.63 3.23
N PRO A 218 28.33 -25.86 2.41
CA PRO A 218 28.18 -26.19 1.00
C PRO A 218 27.30 -27.42 0.72
N GLU A 219 27.25 -28.38 1.64
CA GLU A 219 26.46 -29.61 1.50
C GLU A 219 25.04 -29.48 2.06
N SER A 220 24.69 -28.33 2.64
CA SER A 220 23.33 -28.09 3.14
C SER A 220 22.31 -28.00 2.02
N ILE A 221 21.07 -28.35 2.34
CA ILE A 221 19.89 -28.14 1.49
C ILE A 221 19.06 -27.03 2.11
N ILE A 222 18.83 -25.96 1.37
CA ILE A 222 18.13 -24.78 1.87
C ILE A 222 16.75 -24.70 1.24
N VAL A 223 15.70 -24.85 2.06
CA VAL A 223 14.32 -24.53 1.67
C VAL A 223 14.08 -23.07 2.02
N GLY A 224 13.94 -22.22 1.01
CA GLY A 224 13.95 -20.77 1.19
C GLY A 224 12.59 -20.13 0.98
N THR A 225 12.34 -19.02 1.68
CA THR A 225 11.21 -18.14 1.38
C THR A 225 11.59 -16.68 1.52
N VAL A 226 11.09 -15.85 0.59
CA VAL A 226 11.26 -14.40 0.59
C VAL A 226 9.87 -13.77 0.62
N MET A 227 9.45 -13.30 1.78
CA MET A 227 8.21 -12.56 1.94
C MET A 227 8.21 -11.75 3.23
N ARG A 228 7.41 -10.70 3.28
CA ARG A 228 7.19 -9.95 4.52
C ARG A 228 6.36 -10.77 5.51
N ASN A 229 6.62 -10.60 6.80
CA ASN A 229 5.84 -11.27 7.84
C ASN A 229 4.45 -10.63 8.01
N GLN A 230 3.47 -11.17 7.31
CA GLN A 230 2.08 -10.74 7.31
C GLN A 230 1.14 -11.92 7.57
N LYS A 231 -0.02 -11.67 8.20
CA LYS A 231 -0.99 -12.73 8.56
C LYS A 231 -1.45 -13.60 7.39
N ARG A 232 -1.56 -13.05 6.18
CA ARG A 232 -1.97 -13.81 4.98
C ARG A 232 -0.89 -14.79 4.48
N LYS A 233 0.35 -14.74 5.01
CA LYS A 233 1.50 -15.52 4.53
C LYS A 233 1.81 -16.79 5.33
N LEU A 234 0.95 -17.17 6.29
CA LEU A 234 0.94 -18.49 6.93
C LEU A 234 2.30 -18.98 7.47
N TYR A 235 3.09 -18.09 8.08
CA TYR A 235 4.43 -18.44 8.58
C TYR A 235 4.42 -19.57 9.62
N ARG A 236 3.41 -19.59 10.49
CA ARG A 236 3.27 -20.65 11.50
C ARG A 236 3.06 -22.01 10.83
N ASP A 237 2.14 -22.07 9.86
CA ASP A 237 1.83 -23.27 9.10
C ASP A 237 3.04 -23.75 8.28
N LEU A 238 3.82 -22.83 7.70
CA LEU A 238 5.07 -23.17 7.00
C LEU A 238 6.09 -23.84 7.94
N ILE A 239 6.28 -23.29 9.13
CA ILE A 239 7.21 -23.83 10.13
C ILE A 239 6.70 -25.19 10.66
N GLU A 240 5.38 -25.31 10.87
CA GLU A 240 4.72 -26.57 11.25
C GLU A 240 4.93 -27.65 10.19
N ALA A 241 4.63 -27.34 8.92
CA ALA A 241 4.79 -28.26 7.80
C ALA A 241 6.25 -28.71 7.64
N PHE A 242 7.21 -27.79 7.83
CA PHE A 242 8.62 -28.15 7.85
C PHE A 242 8.97 -29.09 9.00
N SER A 243 8.44 -28.86 10.21
CA SER A 243 8.62 -29.75 11.36
C SER A 243 8.01 -31.14 11.13
N MET A 244 6.81 -31.21 10.55
CA MET A 244 6.16 -32.46 10.16
C MET A 244 7.01 -33.23 9.13
N TRP A 245 7.57 -32.53 8.14
CA TRP A 245 8.51 -33.12 7.19
C TRP A 245 9.76 -33.67 7.87
N VAL A 246 10.37 -32.91 8.80
CA VAL A 246 11.53 -33.36 9.59
C VAL A 246 11.20 -34.67 10.33
N TYR A 247 10.05 -34.74 10.99
CA TYR A 247 9.61 -35.94 11.71
C TYR A 247 9.41 -37.13 10.76
N LYS A 248 8.66 -36.94 9.67
CA LYS A 248 8.33 -38.00 8.71
C LYS A 248 9.57 -38.51 7.94
N ALA A 249 10.52 -37.63 7.64
CA ALA A 249 11.76 -38.01 6.97
C ALA A 249 12.65 -38.84 7.92
N LYS A 250 12.75 -38.45 9.20
CA LYS A 250 13.46 -39.24 10.22
C LYS A 250 12.83 -40.63 10.41
N SER A 251 11.50 -40.71 10.51
CA SER A 251 10.81 -42.00 10.71
C SER A 251 10.99 -42.98 9.55
N LYS A 252 11.31 -42.46 8.35
CA LYS A 252 11.67 -43.25 7.16
C LYS A 252 13.16 -43.56 7.03
N GLY A 253 13.97 -43.23 8.05
CA GLY A 253 15.42 -43.48 8.04
C GLY A 253 16.26 -42.43 7.30
N HIS A 254 15.68 -41.32 6.83
CA HIS A 254 16.41 -40.27 6.10
C HIS A 254 17.12 -39.26 7.03
N THR A 255 17.81 -39.74 8.06
CA THR A 255 18.44 -38.89 9.08
C THR A 255 19.49 -37.94 8.51
N ASP A 256 20.31 -38.40 7.56
CA ASP A 256 21.32 -37.56 6.91
C ASP A 256 20.72 -36.44 6.06
N LEU A 257 19.62 -36.72 5.37
CA LEU A 257 18.87 -35.71 4.62
C LEU A 257 18.36 -34.64 5.58
N VAL A 258 17.70 -35.07 6.65
CA VAL A 258 17.20 -34.14 7.67
C VAL A 258 18.33 -33.34 8.30
N ARG A 259 19.51 -33.94 8.54
CA ARG A 259 20.69 -33.25 9.12
C ARG A 259 21.18 -32.10 8.22
N LYS A 260 21.19 -32.28 6.91
CA LYS A 260 21.65 -31.24 5.96
C LYS A 260 20.59 -30.24 5.53
N THR A 261 19.31 -30.51 5.75
CA THR A 261 18.23 -29.58 5.34
C THR A 261 17.96 -28.50 6.40
N PHE A 262 17.74 -27.26 5.96
CA PHE A 262 17.39 -26.09 6.76
C PHE A 262 16.26 -25.28 6.11
N LEU A 263 15.46 -24.60 6.93
CA LEU A 263 14.45 -23.65 6.50
C LEU A 263 15.02 -22.23 6.61
N TYR A 264 15.11 -21.50 5.50
CA TYR A 264 15.63 -20.14 5.47
C TYR A 264 14.48 -19.14 5.22
N LEU A 265 14.17 -18.36 6.26
CA LEU A 265 13.20 -17.27 6.20
C LEU A 265 13.91 -15.93 5.94
N HIS A 266 13.80 -15.38 4.73
CA HIS A 266 14.12 -13.97 4.49
C HIS A 266 12.86 -13.13 4.73
N THR A 267 12.74 -12.59 5.96
CA THR A 267 11.55 -11.87 6.40
C THR A 267 11.85 -10.85 7.50
N SER A 268 10.83 -10.11 7.91
CA SER A 268 10.87 -9.14 9.01
C SER A 268 10.41 -9.78 10.32
N TYR A 269 11.15 -9.53 11.41
CA TYR A 269 10.75 -9.95 12.74
C TYR A 269 11.32 -8.99 13.80
N PRO A 270 10.48 -8.40 14.67
CA PRO A 270 9.01 -8.49 14.69
C PRO A 270 8.35 -7.74 13.52
N ASP A 271 7.10 -8.08 13.21
CA ASP A 271 6.24 -7.40 12.22
C ASP A 271 4.75 -7.66 12.53
N VAL A 272 3.84 -7.11 11.73
CA VAL A 272 2.36 -7.20 11.89
C VAL A 272 1.78 -8.62 11.73
N GLY A 273 2.60 -9.58 11.32
CA GLY A 273 2.21 -10.96 11.03
C GLY A 273 2.29 -11.89 12.24
N TYR A 274 3.05 -12.96 12.09
CA TYR A 274 3.16 -14.07 13.04
C TYR A 274 4.30 -13.87 14.04
N ASP A 275 4.12 -14.42 15.24
CA ASP A 275 5.22 -14.60 16.18
C ASP A 275 6.07 -15.82 15.77
N ILE A 276 7.07 -15.56 14.94
CA ILE A 276 7.98 -16.57 14.40
C ILE A 276 8.77 -17.26 15.53
N ALA A 277 9.16 -16.56 16.60
CA ALA A 277 9.90 -17.17 17.69
C ALA A 277 9.08 -18.25 18.40
N SER A 278 7.82 -17.93 18.72
CA SER A 278 6.91 -18.89 19.35
C SER A 278 6.68 -20.10 18.44
N ALA A 279 6.43 -19.91 17.14
CA ALA A 279 6.27 -21.02 16.20
C ALA A 279 7.52 -21.93 16.14
N ILE A 280 8.72 -21.36 16.05
CA ILE A 280 9.97 -22.11 16.04
C ILE A 280 10.15 -22.94 17.32
N LYS A 281 9.78 -22.36 18.47
CA LYS A 281 9.83 -23.01 19.78
C LYS A 281 8.82 -24.14 19.89
N ASP A 282 7.56 -23.86 19.58
CA ASP A 282 6.44 -24.81 19.65
C ASP A 282 6.73 -26.07 18.83
N PHE A 283 7.24 -25.88 17.61
CA PHE A 283 7.54 -26.97 16.69
C PHE A 283 8.94 -27.55 16.81
N LYS A 284 9.75 -27.08 17.77
CA LYS A 284 11.08 -27.62 18.15
C LYS A 284 12.08 -27.69 16.98
N VAL A 285 12.09 -26.65 16.13
CA VAL A 285 12.97 -26.55 14.94
C VAL A 285 14.01 -25.42 15.02
N ALA A 286 14.30 -24.90 16.22
CA ALA A 286 15.23 -23.78 16.41
C ALA A 286 16.62 -23.99 15.80
N ASN A 287 17.15 -25.21 15.85
CA ASN A 287 18.45 -25.56 15.27
C ASN A 287 18.43 -25.70 13.72
N LYS A 288 17.26 -25.53 13.11
CA LYS A 288 17.00 -25.77 11.68
C LYS A 288 16.50 -24.54 10.93
N VAL A 289 16.24 -23.43 11.61
CA VAL A 289 15.76 -22.20 10.99
C VAL A 289 16.87 -21.15 10.90
N ILE A 290 17.07 -20.66 9.68
CA ILE A 290 18.00 -19.60 9.31
C ILE A 290 17.19 -18.35 8.97
N MET A 291 17.68 -17.19 9.37
CA MET A 291 17.15 -15.89 8.98
C MET A 291 18.25 -14.98 8.44
N THR A 292 17.84 -14.00 7.63
CA THR A 292 18.76 -12.94 7.20
C THR A 292 18.81 -11.88 8.28
N TYR A 293 20.01 -11.49 8.69
CA TYR A 293 20.24 -10.34 9.56
C TYR A 293 20.99 -9.25 8.80
N LEU A 294 20.56 -8.01 8.95
CA LEU A 294 21.13 -6.82 8.34
C LEU A 294 21.57 -5.86 9.45
N CYS A 295 22.86 -5.49 9.45
CA CYS A 295 23.42 -4.60 10.45
C CYS A 295 23.09 -3.14 10.19
N ALA A 296 22.37 -2.49 11.11
CA ALA A 296 22.04 -1.06 11.02
C ALA A 296 23.27 -0.13 11.01
N LYS A 297 24.40 -0.58 11.56
CA LYS A 297 25.63 0.24 11.66
C LYS A 297 26.51 0.15 10.41
N CYS A 298 26.77 -1.06 9.91
CA CYS A 298 27.73 -1.29 8.83
C CYS A 298 27.13 -1.84 7.54
N GLY A 299 25.80 -2.01 7.49
CA GLY A 299 25.07 -2.48 6.31
C GLY A 299 25.35 -3.93 5.90
N THR A 300 26.14 -4.68 6.69
CA THR A 300 26.45 -6.08 6.37
C THR A 300 25.21 -6.93 6.59
N ALA A 301 24.79 -7.64 5.53
CA ALA A 301 23.75 -8.65 5.61
C ALA A 301 24.38 -10.05 5.60
N PHE A 302 23.85 -10.95 6.41
CA PHE A 302 24.36 -12.31 6.52
C PHE A 302 23.27 -13.29 6.99
N PRO A 303 23.35 -14.57 6.57
CA PRO A 303 22.53 -15.63 7.14
C PRO A 303 23.01 -15.97 8.56
N ALA A 304 22.08 -16.21 9.47
CA ALA A 304 22.38 -16.78 10.78
C ALA A 304 21.21 -17.63 11.27
N ARG A 305 21.45 -18.54 12.23
CA ARG A 305 20.37 -19.21 12.95
C ARG A 305 19.50 -18.16 13.63
N PHE A 306 18.19 -18.41 13.67
CA PHE A 306 17.26 -17.49 14.32
C PHE A 306 17.68 -17.21 15.77
N SER A 307 17.93 -15.93 16.05
CA SER A 307 18.45 -15.43 17.33
C SER A 307 17.58 -14.28 17.89
N GLY A 308 16.29 -14.24 17.50
CA GLY A 308 15.37 -13.18 17.89
C GLY A 308 15.43 -11.96 16.97
N SER A 309 14.94 -10.83 17.49
CA SER A 309 14.79 -9.55 16.77
C SER A 309 16.12 -8.82 16.53
N THR A 310 17.12 -9.06 17.35
CA THR A 310 18.44 -8.41 17.28
C THR A 310 19.55 -9.36 17.67
N MET A 311 20.71 -9.25 17.04
CA MET A 311 21.92 -10.00 17.37
C MET A 311 23.20 -9.19 17.10
N ASN A 312 24.33 -9.72 17.53
CA ASN A 312 25.65 -9.17 17.21
C ASN A 312 25.95 -9.35 15.72
N CYS A 313 26.42 -8.28 15.08
CA CYS A 313 26.88 -8.33 13.70
C CYS A 313 28.20 -9.10 13.60
N ILE A 314 28.29 -10.03 12.65
CA ILE A 314 29.52 -10.82 12.42
C ILE A 314 30.73 -9.99 11.97
N LYS A 315 30.51 -8.76 11.46
CA LYS A 315 31.57 -7.90 10.94
C LYS A 315 32.07 -6.87 11.95
N CYS A 316 31.15 -6.20 12.66
CA CYS A 316 31.50 -5.12 13.60
C CYS A 316 31.26 -5.45 15.08
N SER A 317 30.75 -6.65 15.37
CA SER A 317 30.45 -7.16 16.71
C SER A 317 29.47 -6.34 17.54
N GLN A 318 28.82 -5.33 16.94
CA GLN A 318 27.80 -4.52 17.60
C GLN A 318 26.45 -5.23 17.55
N MET A 319 25.67 -5.10 18.63
CA MET A 319 24.31 -5.65 18.75
C MET A 319 23.29 -4.81 17.97
N THR A 320 23.49 -4.70 16.66
CA THR A 320 22.70 -3.85 15.75
C THR A 320 22.21 -4.60 14.52
N ALA A 321 22.45 -5.91 14.43
CA ALA A 321 21.97 -6.72 13.33
C ALA A 321 20.55 -7.20 13.63
N HIS A 322 19.62 -6.94 12.73
CA HIS A 322 18.22 -7.30 12.88
C HIS A 322 17.68 -7.85 11.54
N PRO A 323 16.58 -8.61 11.54
CA PRO A 323 15.94 -8.99 10.29
C PRO A 323 15.53 -7.78 9.45
N PRO A 324 15.66 -7.83 8.11
CA PRO A 324 15.33 -6.71 7.25
C PRO A 324 13.86 -6.31 7.37
N ASN A 325 13.56 -5.03 7.18
CA ASN A 325 12.19 -4.49 7.26
C ASN A 325 11.97 -3.38 6.23
N ALA A 326 10.74 -2.86 6.16
CA ALA A 326 10.35 -1.85 5.17
C ALA A 326 11.22 -0.57 5.23
N SER A 327 11.70 -0.18 6.42
CA SER A 327 12.53 1.00 6.63
C SER A 327 14.02 0.73 6.43
N HIS A 328 14.46 -0.50 6.63
CA HIS A 328 15.86 -0.92 6.46
C HIS A 328 15.91 -2.23 5.65
N GLN A 329 15.93 -2.05 4.32
CA GLN A 329 15.84 -3.12 3.34
C GLN A 329 17.21 -3.62 2.92
N CYS A 330 17.28 -4.89 2.54
CA CYS A 330 18.48 -5.47 1.96
C CYS A 330 18.66 -4.94 0.51
N PRO A 331 19.87 -4.50 0.11
CA PRO A 331 20.12 -4.16 -1.29
C PRO A 331 19.81 -5.32 -2.23
N ARG A 332 19.31 -5.02 -3.45
CA ARG A 332 18.87 -6.05 -4.42
C ARG A 332 19.93 -7.11 -4.73
N HIS A 333 21.19 -6.72 -4.89
CA HIS A 333 22.28 -7.64 -5.16
C HIS A 333 22.55 -8.61 -3.99
N ILE A 334 22.41 -8.14 -2.75
CA ILE A 334 22.55 -8.98 -1.56
C ILE A 334 21.36 -9.91 -1.40
N LEU A 335 20.14 -9.44 -1.68
CA LEU A 335 18.95 -10.30 -1.73
C LEU A 335 19.12 -11.42 -2.77
N ALA A 336 19.62 -11.09 -3.95
CA ALA A 336 19.92 -12.08 -4.97
C ALA A 336 20.95 -13.10 -4.48
N ASP A 337 22.01 -12.66 -3.80
CA ASP A 337 22.99 -13.56 -3.21
C ASP A 337 22.38 -14.49 -2.16
N ILE A 338 21.47 -14.01 -1.32
CA ILE A 338 20.72 -14.87 -0.38
C ILE A 338 19.89 -15.90 -1.15
N MET A 339 19.13 -15.48 -2.15
CA MET A 339 18.26 -16.37 -2.95
C MET A 339 19.05 -17.43 -3.72
N LYS A 340 20.26 -17.12 -4.20
CA LYS A 340 21.14 -18.08 -4.88
C LYS A 340 21.54 -19.26 -4.00
N CYS A 341 21.44 -19.14 -2.68
CA CYS A 341 21.68 -20.25 -1.76
C CYS A 341 20.51 -21.22 -1.64
N PHE A 342 19.31 -20.85 -2.10
CA PHE A 342 18.12 -21.67 -1.96
C PHE A 342 18.16 -22.85 -2.95
N ASP A 343 17.77 -24.02 -2.49
CA ASP A 343 17.63 -25.23 -3.31
C ASP A 343 16.18 -25.50 -3.67
N LEU A 344 15.26 -25.09 -2.79
CA LEU A 344 13.81 -25.18 -2.96
C LEU A 344 13.14 -23.86 -2.58
#